data_AF-T1A6B6-F1
#
_entry.id   AF-T1A6B6-F1
#
_cell.length_a   1.000
_cell.length_b   1.000
_cell.length_c   1.000
_cell.angle_alpha   90.00
_cell.angle_beta   90.00
_cell.angle_gamma   90.00
#
_symmetry.space_group_name_H-M   'P 1'
#
loop_
_entity.id
_entity.type
_entity.pdbx_description
1 polymer ?
#
loop_
_entity_poly.entity_id
_entity_poly.type
_entity_poly.pdbx_seq_one_letter_code
_entity_poly.pdbx_strand_id
1 'polypeptide(L)'
;RFFEENHEKPYTGRIKPGNHTDKPVVGVGRIVSPDTMVAIINSGQFDIIGAARPSISDPFLPNKIDEGHLDDIRECIGCNQCISRWEIGGPPMVCTQNATAGEEYRRGWHPERFHRAANADKSVLVVGAGPAGMECAMVLGKRQMSAVHLVEAEREIGGHVNWVSS
;
A
#
# COMPACT_ATOMS: atom_id res chain seq x y z
N ARG A 1 -1.34 13.68 -4.22
CA ARG A 1 -1.27 12.60 -5.26
C ARG A 1 -1.26 13.29 -6.63
N PHE A 2 -0.50 12.80 -7.62
CA PHE A 2 -0.43 13.48 -8.94
C PHE A 2 -1.65 13.23 -9.84
N PHE A 3 -2.25 12.04 -9.75
CA PHE A 3 -3.44 11.65 -10.52
C PHE A 3 -4.41 10.89 -9.61
N GLU A 4 -5.70 10.99 -9.89
CA GLU A 4 -6.75 10.21 -9.24
C GLU A 4 -6.70 8.72 -9.62
N GLU A 5 -7.45 7.89 -8.91
CA GLU A 5 -7.64 6.49 -9.32
C GLU A 5 -8.38 6.43 -10.65
N ASN A 6 -8.00 5.47 -11.49
CA ASN A 6 -8.60 5.24 -12.81
C ASN A 6 -8.54 6.47 -13.75
N HIS A 7 -7.54 7.33 -13.60
CA HIS A 7 -7.34 8.52 -14.45
C HIS A 7 -7.20 8.20 -15.95
N GLU A 8 -6.89 6.95 -16.31
CA GLU A 8 -6.79 6.47 -17.70
C GLU A 8 -8.16 6.18 -18.34
N LYS A 9 -9.26 6.29 -17.59
CA LYS A 9 -10.64 6.04 -18.06
C LYS A 9 -11.00 6.75 -19.38
N PRO A 10 -10.59 8.01 -19.66
CA PRO A 10 -10.90 8.66 -20.93
C PRO A 10 -10.36 7.91 -22.17
N TYR A 11 -9.30 7.12 -21.99
CA TYR A 11 -8.66 6.35 -23.06
C TYR A 11 -9.14 4.90 -23.08
N THR A 12 -9.34 4.31 -21.90
CA THR A 12 -9.61 2.87 -21.75
C THR A 12 -11.10 2.54 -21.65
N GLY A 13 -11.92 3.49 -21.21
CA GLY A 13 -13.36 3.31 -20.93
C GLY A 13 -14.24 3.05 -22.15
N ARG A 14 -13.71 3.12 -23.37
CA ARG A 14 -14.45 2.87 -24.61
C ARG A 14 -14.24 1.47 -25.17
N ILE A 15 -13.24 0.73 -24.69
CA ILE A 15 -12.83 -0.55 -25.29
C ILE A 15 -14.01 -1.54 -25.30
N LYS A 16 -14.61 -1.77 -24.13
CA LYS A 16 -15.76 -2.68 -24.00
C LYS A 16 -17.11 -2.03 -24.36
N PRO A 17 -17.46 -0.82 -23.87
CA PRO A 17 -18.72 -0.19 -24.24
C PRO A 17 -18.85 0.12 -25.74
N GLY A 18 -17.74 0.31 -26.45
CA GLY A 18 -17.69 0.49 -27.90
C GLY A 18 -17.81 -0.80 -28.70
N ASN A 19 -17.99 -1.95 -28.04
CA ASN A 19 -18.09 -3.28 -28.66
C ASN A 19 -16.89 -3.62 -29.58
N HIS A 20 -15.68 -3.20 -29.18
CA HIS A 20 -14.47 -3.44 -29.98
C HIS A 20 -13.92 -4.86 -29.80
N THR A 21 -14.36 -5.59 -28.76
CA THR A 21 -13.92 -6.96 -28.46
C THR A 21 -14.91 -7.69 -27.56
N ASP A 22 -15.07 -9.00 -27.78
CA ASP A 22 -15.82 -9.92 -26.92
C ASP A 22 -14.92 -10.67 -25.92
N LYS A 23 -13.61 -10.38 -25.92
CA LYS A 23 -12.63 -11.02 -25.04
C LYS A 23 -12.56 -10.31 -23.68
N PRO A 24 -12.20 -11.03 -22.60
CA PRO A 24 -11.96 -10.40 -21.31
C PRO A 24 -10.89 -9.30 -21.38
N VAL A 25 -11.16 -8.14 -20.78
CA VAL A 25 -10.25 -6.99 -20.73
C VAL A 25 -9.76 -6.76 -19.30
N VAL A 26 -8.44 -6.71 -19.12
CA VAL A 26 -7.79 -6.26 -17.89
C VAL A 26 -7.26 -4.83 -18.07
N GLY A 27 -7.44 -3.99 -17.06
CA GLY A 27 -6.95 -2.62 -17.08
C GLY A 27 -6.30 -2.22 -15.76
N VAL A 28 -5.35 -1.30 -15.83
CA VAL A 28 -4.68 -0.70 -14.66
C VAL A 28 -5.14 0.74 -14.49
N GLY A 29 -4.94 1.30 -13.30
CA GLY A 29 -5.29 2.70 -13.04
C GLY A 29 -4.94 3.20 -11.65
N ARG A 30 -3.98 2.55 -10.97
CA ARG A 30 -3.75 2.72 -9.52
C ARG A 30 -5.07 2.55 -8.74
N ILE A 31 -5.81 1.50 -9.08
CA ILE A 31 -7.09 1.16 -8.48
C ILE A 31 -6.79 0.52 -7.12
N VAL A 32 -7.19 1.18 -6.04
CA VAL A 32 -6.93 0.71 -4.66
C VAL A 32 -8.26 0.52 -3.93
N SER A 33 -9.19 1.46 -4.08
CA SER A 33 -10.49 1.38 -3.42
C SER A 33 -11.34 0.22 -4.00
N PRO A 34 -11.89 -0.66 -3.15
CA PRO A 34 -12.84 -1.69 -3.58
C PRO A 34 -14.08 -1.11 -4.27
N ASP A 35 -14.54 0.06 -3.83
CA ASP A 35 -15.68 0.75 -4.46
C ASP A 35 -15.35 1.16 -5.90
N THR A 36 -14.14 1.66 -6.14
CA THR A 36 -13.65 1.96 -7.50
C THR A 36 -13.58 0.69 -8.35
N MET A 37 -13.13 -0.43 -7.77
CA MET A 37 -13.08 -1.73 -8.47
C MET A 37 -14.49 -2.15 -8.92
N VAL A 38 -15.45 -2.13 -8.01
CA VAL A 38 -16.85 -2.49 -8.31
C VAL A 38 -17.45 -1.56 -9.35
N ALA A 39 -17.22 -0.25 -9.25
CA ALA A 39 -17.71 0.73 -10.23
C ALA A 39 -17.15 0.48 -11.64
N ILE A 40 -15.87 0.09 -11.75
CA ILE A 40 -15.24 -0.26 -13.03
C ILE A 40 -15.91 -1.49 -13.65
N ILE A 41 -16.10 -2.56 -12.88
CA ILE A 41 -16.73 -3.80 -13.37
C ILE A 41 -18.19 -3.53 -13.77
N ASN A 42 -18.96 -2.87 -12.91
CA ASN A 42 -20.38 -2.59 -13.15
C ASN A 42 -20.61 -1.64 -14.33
N SER A 43 -19.69 -0.72 -14.60
CA SER A 43 -19.76 0.15 -15.78
C SER A 43 -19.35 -0.55 -17.08
N GLY A 44 -18.86 -1.80 -17.01
CA GLY A 44 -18.35 -2.54 -18.16
C GLY A 44 -17.05 -1.96 -18.71
N GLN A 45 -16.31 -1.15 -17.94
CA GLN A 45 -15.03 -0.58 -18.39
C GLN A 45 -13.97 -1.68 -18.59
N PHE A 46 -13.81 -2.55 -17.59
CA PHE A 46 -12.91 -3.72 -17.59
C PHE A 46 -13.63 -4.93 -17.00
N ASP A 47 -13.14 -6.13 -17.31
CA ASP A 47 -13.61 -7.39 -16.69
C ASP A 47 -12.75 -7.82 -15.51
N ILE A 48 -11.49 -7.39 -15.51
CA ILE A 48 -10.49 -7.77 -14.51
C ILE A 48 -9.75 -6.52 -14.04
N ILE A 49 -9.60 -6.38 -12.73
CA ILE A 49 -8.81 -5.31 -12.12
C ILE A 49 -7.32 -5.69 -12.18
N GLY A 50 -6.56 -4.97 -13.01
CA GLY A 50 -5.11 -5.06 -13.05
C GLY A 50 -4.47 -4.17 -11.99
N ALA A 51 -3.56 -4.75 -11.20
CA ALA A 51 -2.87 -4.02 -10.14
C ALA A 51 -1.36 -4.33 -10.14
N ALA A 52 -0.55 -3.29 -10.40
CA ALA A 52 0.91 -3.34 -10.22
C ALA A 52 1.32 -2.65 -8.91
N ARG A 53 1.22 -1.32 -8.84
CA ARG A 53 1.59 -0.57 -7.62
C ARG A 53 0.72 -0.91 -6.39
N PRO A 54 -0.62 -1.10 -6.51
CA PRO A 54 -1.44 -1.53 -5.37
C PRO A 54 -1.02 -2.91 -4.82
N SER A 55 -0.63 -3.86 -5.67
CA SER A 55 -0.16 -5.18 -5.21
C SER A 55 1.23 -5.13 -4.58
N ILE A 56 2.06 -4.14 -4.92
CA ILE A 56 3.34 -3.88 -4.23
C ILE A 56 3.11 -3.28 -2.84
N SER A 57 2.22 -2.28 -2.71
CA SER A 57 1.93 -1.67 -1.41
C SER A 57 1.17 -2.60 -0.48
N ASP A 58 0.29 -3.43 -1.03
CA ASP A 58 -0.43 -4.44 -0.27
C ASP A 58 -0.58 -5.75 -1.05
N PRO A 59 0.33 -6.72 -0.85
CA PRO A 59 0.21 -8.04 -1.46
C PRO A 59 -1.03 -8.82 -1.00
N PHE A 60 -1.65 -8.42 0.11
CA PHE A 60 -2.81 -9.06 0.73
C PHE A 60 -4.11 -8.32 0.43
N LEU A 61 -4.09 -7.31 -0.45
CA LEU A 61 -5.28 -6.55 -0.86
C LEU A 61 -6.48 -7.46 -1.22
N PRO A 62 -6.34 -8.52 -2.06
CA PRO A 62 -7.48 -9.39 -2.37
C PRO A 62 -8.05 -10.10 -1.13
N ASN A 63 -7.19 -10.63 -0.25
CA ASN A 63 -7.63 -11.34 0.95
C ASN A 63 -8.33 -10.39 1.93
N LYS A 64 -7.80 -9.17 2.12
CA LYS A 64 -8.42 -8.17 3.00
C LYS A 64 -9.80 -7.76 2.51
N ILE A 65 -10.00 -7.68 1.18
CA ILE A 65 -11.32 -7.42 0.59
C ILE A 65 -12.26 -8.60 0.85
N ASP A 66 -11.80 -9.83 0.60
CA ASP A 66 -12.60 -11.06 0.78
C ASP A 66 -13.02 -11.26 2.25
N GLU A 67 -12.14 -10.95 3.18
CA GLU A 67 -12.37 -11.06 4.62
C GLU A 67 -13.16 -9.86 5.21
N GLY A 68 -13.35 -8.78 4.44
CA GLY A 68 -14.02 -7.55 4.90
C GLY A 68 -13.16 -6.61 5.74
N HIS A 69 -11.84 -6.80 5.76
CA HIS A 69 -10.85 -6.01 6.49
C HIS A 69 -10.41 -4.78 5.68
N LEU A 70 -11.37 -3.93 5.29
CA LEU A 70 -11.09 -2.81 4.39
C LEU A 70 -10.18 -1.74 5.01
N ASP A 71 -10.30 -1.52 6.32
CA ASP A 71 -9.48 -0.55 7.07
C ASP A 71 -8.01 -0.99 7.19
N ASP A 72 -7.70 -2.27 6.97
CA ASP A 72 -6.33 -2.81 7.01
C ASP A 72 -5.60 -2.67 5.66
N ILE A 73 -6.27 -2.15 4.61
CA ILE A 73 -5.70 -2.00 3.27
C ILE A 73 -4.59 -0.95 3.28
N ARG A 74 -3.38 -1.35 2.88
CA ARG A 74 -2.23 -0.45 2.77
C ARG A 74 -2.20 0.24 1.41
N GLU A 75 -2.84 1.40 1.35
CA GLU A 75 -3.06 2.09 0.08
C GLU A 75 -1.79 2.59 -0.61
N CYS A 76 -1.73 2.43 -1.93
CA CYS A 76 -0.68 3.02 -2.75
C CYS A 76 -0.85 4.54 -2.90
N ILE A 77 0.13 5.30 -2.41
CA ILE A 77 0.15 6.77 -2.52
C ILE A 77 0.59 7.31 -3.89
N GLY A 78 1.04 6.43 -4.81
CA GLY A 78 1.46 6.83 -6.16
C GLY A 78 2.75 7.65 -6.22
N CYS A 79 3.67 7.47 -5.26
CA CYS A 79 4.94 8.21 -5.18
C CYS A 79 6.00 7.77 -6.20
N ASN A 80 5.79 6.64 -6.89
CA ASN A 80 6.71 6.05 -7.86
C ASN A 80 8.14 5.76 -7.35
N GLN A 81 8.37 5.68 -6.04
CA GLN A 81 9.66 5.25 -5.50
C GLN A 81 10.02 3.80 -5.86
N CYS A 82 9.01 2.96 -6.13
CA CYS A 82 9.23 1.62 -6.68
C CYS A 82 9.79 1.65 -8.10
N ILE A 83 9.38 2.63 -8.91
CA ILE A 83 9.82 2.81 -10.30
C ILE A 83 11.17 3.51 -10.34
N SER A 84 11.41 4.50 -9.47
CA SER A 84 12.67 5.26 -9.45
C SER A 84 13.91 4.35 -9.31
N ARG A 85 13.81 3.26 -8.54
CA ARG A 85 14.88 2.27 -8.41
C ARG A 85 15.20 1.54 -9.71
N TRP A 86 14.16 1.19 -10.47
CA TRP A 86 14.31 0.56 -11.78
C TRP A 86 14.93 1.54 -12.79
N GLU A 87 14.48 2.78 -12.82
CA GLU A 87 15.01 3.85 -13.69
C GLU A 87 16.49 4.17 -13.43
N ILE A 88 16.94 4.05 -12.17
CA ILE A 88 18.37 4.20 -11.83
C ILE A 88 19.23 3.07 -12.44
N GLY A 89 18.63 1.91 -12.77
CA GLY A 89 19.32 0.85 -13.49
C GLY A 89 20.27 0.02 -12.64
N GLY A 90 19.76 -0.67 -11.61
CA GLY A 90 20.56 -1.61 -10.83
C GLY A 90 20.06 -1.87 -9.39
N PRO A 91 19.70 -0.83 -8.62
CA PRO A 91 19.19 -1.03 -7.27
C PRO A 91 17.88 -1.84 -7.23
N PRO A 92 17.65 -2.65 -6.18
CA PRO A 92 16.38 -3.35 -6.01
C PRO A 92 15.23 -2.36 -5.75
N MET A 93 14.01 -2.79 -6.10
CA MET A 93 12.78 -2.05 -5.83
C MET A 93 12.60 -1.82 -4.32
N VAL A 94 12.02 -0.68 -3.97
CA VAL A 94 11.53 -0.40 -2.61
C VAL A 94 10.13 0.22 -2.70
N CYS A 95 9.32 0.08 -1.66
CA CYS A 95 8.03 0.76 -1.55
C CYS A 95 8.02 1.71 -0.35
N THR A 96 7.45 2.91 -0.51
CA THR A 96 7.28 3.85 0.60
C THR A 96 6.31 3.33 1.65
N GLN A 97 5.28 2.60 1.24
CA GLN A 97 4.24 2.07 2.13
C GLN A 97 4.63 0.70 2.69
N ASN A 98 5.07 -0.21 1.83
CA ASN A 98 5.42 -1.57 2.22
C ASN A 98 6.94 -1.71 2.42
N ALA A 99 7.39 -1.60 3.67
CA ALA A 99 8.80 -1.74 4.02
C ALA A 99 9.36 -3.16 3.79
N THR A 100 8.51 -4.17 3.56
CA THR A 100 8.97 -5.54 3.26
C THR A 100 9.15 -5.81 1.77
N ALA A 101 8.70 -4.91 0.89
CA ALA A 101 8.81 -5.10 -0.56
C ALA A 101 10.28 -5.13 -1.01
N GLY A 102 10.73 -6.27 -1.54
CA GLY A 102 12.12 -6.54 -1.90
C GLY A 102 12.97 -7.13 -0.76
N GLU A 103 12.40 -7.30 0.43
CA GLU A 103 13.05 -7.81 1.63
C GLU A 103 12.62 -9.24 1.97
N GLU A 104 11.61 -9.77 1.28
CA GLU A 104 10.93 -11.04 1.60
C GLU A 104 11.92 -12.20 1.58
N TYR A 105 12.75 -12.28 0.54
CA TYR A 105 13.75 -13.35 0.41
C TYR A 105 14.98 -13.09 1.27
N ARG A 106 15.60 -11.91 1.16
CA ARG A 106 16.92 -11.66 1.76
C ARG A 106 16.89 -11.43 3.28
N ARG A 107 15.74 -10.98 3.83
CA ARG A 107 15.55 -10.78 5.27
C ARG A 107 14.50 -11.70 5.89
N GLY A 108 13.75 -12.45 5.08
CA GLY A 108 12.65 -13.27 5.56
C GLY A 108 11.46 -12.44 6.07
N TRP A 109 11.32 -11.18 5.63
CA TRP A 109 10.27 -10.28 6.11
C TRP A 109 8.96 -10.52 5.37
N HIS A 110 7.98 -11.08 6.07
CA HIS A 110 6.63 -11.25 5.54
C HIS A 110 5.78 -10.01 5.88
N PRO A 111 4.98 -9.46 4.94
CA PRO A 111 4.24 -8.21 5.15
C PRO A 111 3.20 -8.27 6.27
N GLU A 112 2.60 -9.46 6.50
CA GLU A 112 1.51 -9.64 7.48
C GLU A 112 1.83 -10.65 8.59
N ARG A 113 3.04 -11.22 8.65
CA ARG A 113 3.39 -12.25 9.65
C ARG A 113 4.57 -11.79 10.49
N PHE A 114 4.31 -11.63 11.79
CA PHE A 114 5.27 -11.11 12.76
C PHE A 114 5.55 -12.16 13.83
N HIS A 115 6.82 -12.38 14.12
CA HIS A 115 7.23 -13.23 15.24
C HIS A 115 7.32 -12.39 16.51
N ARG A 116 6.82 -12.96 17.61
CA ARG A 116 6.95 -12.38 18.95
C ARG A 116 8.40 -12.01 19.21
N ALA A 117 8.63 -10.80 19.71
CA ALA A 117 9.97 -10.35 20.05
C ALA A 117 10.57 -11.19 21.19
N ALA A 118 11.86 -11.49 21.12
CA ALA A 118 12.55 -12.27 22.15
C ALA A 118 12.51 -11.57 23.53
N ASN A 119 12.48 -10.23 23.52
CA ASN A 119 12.39 -9.34 24.66
C ASN A 119 11.01 -8.68 24.78
N ALA A 120 9.95 -9.38 24.36
CA ALA A 120 8.58 -8.88 24.34
C ALA A 120 8.05 -8.46 25.73
N ASP A 121 8.66 -8.90 26.82
CA ASP A 121 8.36 -8.48 28.19
C ASP A 121 8.78 -7.05 28.51
N LYS A 122 9.63 -6.42 27.68
CA LYS A 122 10.09 -5.05 27.89
C LYS A 122 9.13 -4.03 27.31
N SER A 123 9.09 -2.84 27.91
CA SER A 123 8.43 -1.66 27.36
C SER A 123 9.39 -0.88 26.45
N VAL A 124 8.88 -0.24 25.40
CA VAL A 124 9.66 0.59 24.48
C VAL A 124 9.06 1.99 24.39
N LEU A 125 9.91 3.01 24.47
CA LEU A 125 9.56 4.40 24.16
C LEU A 125 10.08 4.75 22.76
N VAL A 126 9.18 5.19 21.88
CA VAL A 126 9.48 5.72 20.56
C VAL A 126 9.22 7.22 20.58
N VAL A 127 10.26 8.02 20.35
CA VAL A 127 10.18 9.49 20.36
C VAL A 127 10.13 10.01 18.91
N GLY A 128 9.01 10.65 18.56
CA GLY A 128 8.68 11.14 17.23
C GLY A 128 7.71 10.22 16.49
N ALA A 129 6.55 10.74 16.07
CA ALA A 129 5.51 10.05 15.31
C ALA A 129 5.52 10.44 13.82
N GLY A 130 6.70 10.69 13.26
CA GLY A 130 6.91 10.68 11.81
C GLY A 130 6.86 9.25 11.22
N PRO A 131 7.03 9.07 9.90
CA PRO A 131 6.88 7.76 9.25
C PRO A 131 7.74 6.65 9.86
N ALA A 132 9.00 6.96 10.20
CA ALA A 132 9.90 6.00 10.82
C ALA A 132 9.43 5.58 12.22
N GLY A 133 8.95 6.52 13.03
CA GLY A 133 8.48 6.25 14.39
C GLY A 133 7.16 5.50 14.41
N MET A 134 6.22 5.87 13.53
CA MET A 134 4.94 5.17 13.37
C MET A 134 5.16 3.73 12.90
N GLU A 135 5.99 3.51 11.88
CA GLU A 135 6.29 2.15 11.40
C GLU A 135 6.99 1.32 12.47
N CYS A 136 7.95 1.90 13.20
CA CYS A 136 8.61 1.24 14.33
C CYS A 136 7.60 0.83 15.41
N ALA A 137 6.74 1.75 15.84
CA ALA A 137 5.72 1.48 16.85
C ALA A 137 4.72 0.41 16.40
N MET A 138 4.25 0.49 15.15
CA MET A 138 3.32 -0.48 14.55
C MET A 138 3.93 -1.88 14.53
N VAL A 139 5.17 -2.03 14.04
CA VAL A 139 5.86 -3.32 13.99
C VAL A 139 6.14 -3.86 15.39
N LEU A 140 6.56 -3.03 16.36
CA LEU A 140 6.75 -3.46 17.75
C LEU A 140 5.44 -3.95 18.37
N GLY A 141 4.31 -3.28 18.09
CA GLY A 141 2.98 -3.73 18.48
C GLY A 141 2.63 -5.09 17.87
N LYS A 142 2.80 -5.26 16.55
CA LYS A 142 2.59 -6.55 15.86
C LYS A 142 3.52 -7.67 16.37
N ARG A 143 4.71 -7.31 16.89
CA ARG A 143 5.65 -8.25 17.53
C ARG A 143 5.40 -8.46 19.03
N GLN A 144 4.27 -7.97 19.56
CA GLN A 144 3.75 -8.24 20.90
C GLN A 144 4.66 -7.76 22.03
N MET A 145 5.31 -6.60 21.87
CA MET A 145 5.97 -5.93 23.01
C MET A 145 4.93 -5.59 24.09
N SER A 146 5.31 -5.70 25.37
CA SER A 146 4.41 -5.52 26.52
C SER A 146 3.77 -4.13 26.57
N ALA A 147 4.54 -3.11 26.17
CA ALA A 147 4.06 -1.75 25.99
C ALA A 147 4.92 -1.03 24.94
N VAL A 148 4.28 -0.26 24.08
CA VAL A 148 4.92 0.65 23.12
C VAL A 148 4.36 2.03 23.35
N HIS A 149 5.17 2.94 23.89
CA HIS A 149 4.82 4.33 24.10
C HIS A 149 5.34 5.14 22.91
N LEU A 150 4.44 5.63 22.06
CA LEU A 150 4.77 6.57 20.99
C LEU A 150 4.47 7.99 21.49
N VAL A 151 5.46 8.87 21.45
CA VAL A 151 5.29 10.28 21.85
C VAL A 151 5.67 11.21 20.71
N GLU A 152 4.93 12.30 20.54
CA GLU A 152 5.11 13.33 19.52
C GLU A 152 4.91 14.70 20.16
N ALA A 153 5.72 15.68 19.74
CA ALA A 153 5.61 17.05 20.19
C ALA A 153 4.46 17.79 19.48
N GLU A 154 4.20 17.44 18.22
CA GLU A 154 3.11 17.97 17.42
C GLU A 154 1.74 17.39 17.81
N ARG A 155 0.67 18.08 17.39
CA ARG A 155 -0.72 17.70 17.69
C ARG A 155 -1.19 16.45 16.95
N GLU A 156 -0.58 16.16 15.81
CA GLU A 156 -0.98 15.08 14.90
C GLU A 156 0.24 14.23 14.53
N ILE A 157 0.01 12.92 14.39
CA ILE A 157 1.00 12.00 13.85
C ILE A 157 1.27 12.30 12.36
N GLY A 158 2.40 11.86 11.83
CA GLY A 158 2.81 12.07 10.44
C GLY A 158 4.13 12.82 10.29
N GLY A 159 4.51 13.62 11.29
CA GLY A 159 5.74 14.41 11.28
C GLY A 159 5.84 15.28 10.02
N HIS A 160 7.02 15.32 9.39
CA HIS A 160 7.23 16.15 8.20
C HIS A 160 6.30 15.82 7.02
N VAL A 161 5.70 14.62 6.98
CA VAL A 161 4.79 14.25 5.88
C VAL A 161 3.57 15.14 5.87
N ASN A 162 3.07 15.59 7.02
CA ASN A 162 1.92 16.49 7.11
C ASN A 162 2.17 17.80 6.35
N TRP A 163 3.42 18.27 6.28
CA TRP A 163 3.81 19.47 5.53
C TRP A 163 3.98 19.20 4.03
N VAL A 164 4.35 17.97 3.66
CA VAL A 164 4.56 17.56 2.27
C VAL A 164 3.23 17.20 1.60
N SER A 165 2.25 16.73 2.37
CA SER A 165 0.93 16.33 1.89
C SER A 165 -0.14 17.41 1.96
N SER A 166 0.12 18.51 2.69
CA SER A 166 -0.79 19.67 2.80
C SER A 166 -0.89 20.49 1.52
#